data_AF-A0A970SU16-F1
#
_entry.id   AF-A0A970SU16-F1
#
_cell.length_a   1.000
_cell.length_b   1.000
_cell.length_c   1.000
_cell.angle_alpha   90.00
_cell.angle_beta   90.00
_cell.angle_gamma   90.00
#
_symmetry.space_group_name_H-M   'P 1'
#
loop_
_entity.id
_entity.type
_entity.pdbx_description
1 polymer ?
#
loop_
_entity_poly.entity_id
_entity_poly.type
_entity_poly.pdbx_seq_one_letter_code
_entity_poly.pdbx_strand_id
1 'polypeptide(L)'
;MKSSLRGKLLKRGNSLAEKDFTALDQRWQPQTCSEKEAMLREVQLEASDFVSVRATGDEIVQYLLDEFEAMPYILSPSERLQLKSNVIASHFSHMLNLPPMPKIEADGDAWILWAETSRKLIERAARDIPDEQLGLRFASVMLPYNEHTVDYYEARMLERENLIETYESYCLKNGVDYKAELLDYAAVIWLDIECSTGYMTWRNASETLVQDMVLWQKLTQEDLQEKNEHFYAYLRAKANRLAGS
;
A
#
# COMPACT_ATOMS: atom_id res chain seq x y z
N MET A 1 -41.05 3.21 -11.61
CA MET A 1 -40.30 2.39 -10.63
C MET A 1 -39.04 1.79 -11.27
N LYS A 2 -38.03 2.61 -11.58
CA LYS A 2 -36.72 2.16 -12.11
C LYS A 2 -35.57 3.05 -11.57
N SER A 3 -35.48 3.24 -10.25
CA SER A 3 -34.43 4.08 -9.63
C SER A 3 -33.71 3.44 -8.43
N SER A 4 -33.92 2.15 -8.11
CA SER A 4 -33.42 1.58 -6.84
C SER A 4 -32.26 0.58 -6.94
N LEU A 5 -31.81 0.17 -8.13
CA LEU A 5 -30.77 -0.88 -8.26
C LEU A 5 -29.35 -0.32 -8.50
N ARG A 6 -29.22 0.84 -9.15
CA ARG A 6 -27.91 1.44 -9.45
C ARG A 6 -27.19 1.99 -8.21
N GLY A 7 -27.94 2.49 -7.22
CA GLY A 7 -27.37 3.03 -5.97
C GLY A 7 -26.91 1.99 -4.95
N LYS A 8 -27.28 0.71 -5.12
CA LYS A 8 -26.88 -0.38 -4.20
C LYS A 8 -25.64 -1.15 -4.67
N LEU A 9 -25.33 -1.14 -5.96
CA LEU A 9 -24.12 -1.76 -6.53
C LEU A 9 -22.86 -0.91 -6.27
N LEU A 10 -22.97 0.42 -6.39
CA LEU A 10 -21.84 1.34 -6.16
C LEU A 10 -21.39 1.43 -4.69
N LYS A 11 -22.22 1.05 -3.71
CA LYS A 11 -21.85 1.04 -2.29
C LYS A 11 -21.23 -0.26 -1.80
N ARG A 12 -21.29 -1.35 -2.58
CA ARG A 12 -20.74 -2.66 -2.19
C ARG A 12 -19.43 -3.00 -2.90
N GLY A 13 -19.14 -2.41 -4.05
CA GLY A 13 -17.89 -2.64 -4.79
C GLY A 13 -16.63 -2.11 -4.08
N ASN A 14 -16.72 -0.97 -3.39
CA ASN A 14 -15.52 -0.36 -2.78
C ASN A 14 -15.06 -1.05 -1.48
N SER A 15 -15.93 -1.81 -0.81
CA SER A 15 -15.65 -2.33 0.55
C SER A 15 -14.92 -3.68 0.58
N LEU A 16 -14.88 -4.42 -0.53
CA LEU A 16 -14.30 -5.77 -0.57
C LEU A 16 -12.92 -5.79 -1.24
N ALA A 17 -12.70 -4.96 -2.27
CA ALA A 17 -11.36 -4.71 -2.80
C ALA A 17 -10.43 -4.08 -1.74
N GLU A 18 -10.95 -3.22 -0.86
CA GLU A 18 -10.20 -2.62 0.26
C GLU A 18 -9.64 -3.65 1.27
N LYS A 19 -10.33 -4.78 1.48
CA LYS A 19 -9.92 -5.78 2.49
C LYS A 19 -8.74 -6.64 2.02
N ASP A 20 -8.67 -6.94 0.73
CA ASP A 20 -7.53 -7.69 0.16
C ASP A 20 -6.31 -6.80 -0.11
N PHE A 21 -6.50 -5.49 -0.32
CA PHE A 21 -5.37 -4.56 -0.42
C PHE A 21 -4.68 -4.32 0.92
N THR A 22 -5.41 -4.25 2.05
CA THR A 22 -4.77 -4.30 3.38
C THR A 22 -4.08 -5.63 3.66
N ALA A 23 -4.54 -6.74 3.07
CA ALA A 23 -3.87 -8.05 3.19
C ALA A 23 -2.63 -8.18 2.28
N LEU A 24 -2.53 -7.37 1.21
CA LEU A 24 -1.31 -7.17 0.44
C LEU A 24 -0.32 -6.27 1.17
N ASP A 25 -0.80 -5.23 1.86
CA ASP A 25 0.01 -4.35 2.72
C ASP A 25 0.56 -5.11 3.95
N GLN A 26 -0.24 -6.01 4.54
CA GLN A 26 0.18 -6.91 5.63
C GLN A 26 1.08 -8.07 5.18
N ARG A 27 1.15 -8.38 3.87
CA ARG A 27 2.08 -9.39 3.34
C ARG A 27 3.53 -8.95 3.41
N TRP A 28 3.81 -7.66 3.63
CA TRP A 28 5.15 -7.09 3.76
C TRP A 28 5.72 -7.19 5.17
N GLN A 29 4.88 -7.49 6.17
CA GLN A 29 5.37 -7.76 7.52
C GLN A 29 5.79 -9.23 7.62
N PRO A 30 7.02 -9.54 8.06
CA PRO A 30 7.43 -10.92 8.27
C PRO A 30 6.48 -11.58 9.29
N GLN A 31 5.89 -12.70 8.91
CA GLN A 31 4.75 -13.30 9.62
C GLN A 31 5.17 -13.97 10.93
N THR A 32 6.46 -14.28 11.10
CA THR A 32 7.00 -14.88 12.33
C THR A 32 8.35 -14.27 12.76
N CYS A 33 8.63 -14.31 14.07
CA CYS A 33 9.91 -13.86 14.62
C CYS A 33 11.11 -14.65 14.05
N SER A 34 10.92 -15.93 13.69
CA SER A 34 11.99 -16.78 13.14
C SER A 34 12.36 -16.43 11.70
N GLU A 35 11.40 -16.01 10.87
CA GLU A 35 11.68 -15.55 9.50
C GLU A 35 12.48 -14.24 9.51
N LYS A 36 12.15 -13.31 10.42
CA LYS A 36 12.93 -12.06 10.62
C LYS A 36 14.39 -12.35 10.93
N GLU A 37 14.64 -13.33 11.80
CA GLU A 37 16.00 -13.71 12.23
C GLU A 37 16.78 -14.49 11.18
N ALA A 38 16.11 -15.29 10.35
CA ALA A 38 16.76 -16.02 9.26
C ALA A 38 17.20 -15.08 8.14
N MET A 39 16.34 -14.15 7.71
CA MET A 39 16.67 -13.16 6.67
C MET A 39 17.85 -12.25 7.06
N LEU A 40 17.96 -11.92 8.35
CA LEU A 40 19.07 -11.15 8.91
C LEU A 40 20.44 -11.85 8.79
N ARG A 41 20.47 -13.17 8.61
CA ARG A 41 21.73 -13.94 8.52
C ARG A 41 22.24 -14.08 7.09
N GLU A 42 21.36 -13.95 6.10
CA GLU A 42 21.68 -14.21 4.69
C GLU A 42 22.03 -12.93 3.92
N VAL A 43 21.48 -11.78 4.33
CA VAL A 43 21.70 -10.50 3.62
C VAL A 43 22.88 -9.73 4.25
N GLN A 44 23.96 -9.58 3.49
CA GLN A 44 25.05 -8.68 3.85
C GLN A 44 24.71 -7.23 3.46
N LEU A 45 24.81 -6.32 4.42
CA LEU A 45 24.68 -4.88 4.19
C LEU A 45 26.05 -4.26 3.89
N GLU A 46 26.11 -3.44 2.85
CA GLU A 46 27.28 -2.72 2.37
C GLU A 46 27.10 -1.23 2.59
N ALA A 47 28.19 -0.45 2.52
CA ALA A 47 28.13 1.00 2.66
C ALA A 47 27.22 1.66 1.60
N SER A 48 27.06 1.04 0.42
CA SER A 48 26.20 1.49 -0.68
C SER A 48 24.70 1.40 -0.36
N ASP A 49 24.31 0.57 0.61
CA ASP A 49 22.92 0.40 1.06
C ASP A 49 22.45 1.55 1.95
N PHE A 50 23.35 2.44 2.37
CA PHE A 50 23.04 3.50 3.32
C PHE A 50 23.02 4.89 2.69
N VAL A 51 22.11 5.72 3.17
CA VAL A 51 22.02 7.16 2.92
C VAL A 51 21.95 7.92 4.25
N SER A 52 22.38 9.18 4.23
CA SER A 52 22.33 10.04 5.41
C SER A 52 20.90 10.50 5.73
N VAL A 53 20.09 10.71 4.69
CA VAL A 53 18.71 11.17 4.77
C VAL A 53 17.89 10.37 3.76
N ARG A 54 16.70 9.92 4.17
CA ARG A 54 15.78 9.22 3.27
C ARG A 54 15.23 10.19 2.22
N ALA A 55 15.03 9.68 1.01
CA ALA A 55 14.32 10.41 -0.03
C ALA A 55 12.94 10.87 0.48
N THR A 56 12.67 12.16 0.33
CA THR A 56 11.38 12.78 0.59
C THR A 56 10.34 12.29 -0.42
N GLY A 57 9.05 12.45 -0.12
CA GLY A 57 8.03 12.08 -1.09
C GLY A 57 8.08 12.91 -2.37
N ASP A 58 8.57 14.15 -2.32
CA ASP A 58 8.80 14.95 -3.52
C ASP A 58 9.93 14.35 -4.38
N GLU A 59 11.01 13.87 -3.76
CA GLU A 59 12.11 13.20 -4.48
C GLU A 59 11.67 11.85 -5.06
N ILE A 60 10.80 11.10 -4.37
CA ILE A 60 10.20 9.88 -4.92
C ILE A 60 9.36 10.22 -6.16
N VAL A 61 8.49 11.23 -6.07
CA VAL A 61 7.66 11.65 -7.22
C VAL A 61 8.56 12.07 -8.38
N GLN A 62 9.57 12.90 -8.12
CA GLN A 62 10.49 13.37 -9.15
C GLN A 62 11.25 12.21 -9.82
N TYR A 63 11.74 11.26 -9.03
CA TYR A 63 12.38 10.04 -9.56
C TYR A 63 11.47 9.27 -10.50
N LEU A 64 10.19 9.10 -10.16
CA LEU A 64 9.24 8.40 -11.04
C LEU A 64 8.95 9.17 -12.32
N LEU A 65 8.88 10.51 -12.25
CA LEU A 65 8.71 11.37 -13.43
C LEU A 65 9.92 11.23 -14.38
N ASP A 66 11.13 11.22 -13.82
CA ASP A 66 12.37 11.23 -14.59
C ASP A 66 12.73 9.85 -15.15
N GLU A 67 12.63 8.79 -14.35
CA GLU A 67 13.09 7.44 -14.75
C GLU A 67 12.02 6.60 -15.45
N PHE A 68 10.74 6.80 -15.10
CA PHE A 68 9.65 6.00 -15.65
C PHE A 68 8.72 6.78 -16.57
N GLU A 69 9.06 8.04 -16.86
CA GLU A 69 8.19 8.97 -17.61
C GLU A 69 6.80 9.05 -16.99
N ALA A 70 6.72 8.98 -15.65
CA ALA A 70 5.45 8.98 -14.96
C ALA A 70 4.68 10.28 -15.28
N MET A 71 3.36 10.18 -15.31
CA MET A 71 2.47 11.32 -15.55
C MET A 71 1.78 11.74 -14.26
N PRO A 72 1.77 13.03 -13.90
CA PRO A 72 1.02 13.52 -12.76
C PRO A 72 -0.47 13.17 -12.86
N TYR A 73 -1.05 12.75 -11.74
CA TYR A 73 -2.46 12.45 -11.60
C TYR A 73 -3.11 13.29 -10.51
N ILE A 74 -4.31 13.79 -10.80
CA ILE A 74 -5.09 14.55 -9.84
C ILE A 74 -6.05 13.59 -9.13
N LEU A 75 -5.78 13.33 -7.86
CA LEU A 75 -6.66 12.54 -7.00
C LEU A 75 -8.06 13.18 -6.94
N SER A 76 -9.10 12.35 -7.15
CA SER A 76 -10.46 12.77 -6.86
C SER A 76 -10.64 13.05 -5.36
N PRO A 77 -11.68 13.81 -4.96
CA PRO A 77 -11.93 14.07 -3.55
C PRO A 77 -12.08 12.80 -2.70
N SER A 78 -12.62 11.73 -3.27
CA SER A 78 -12.76 10.44 -2.58
C SER A 78 -11.42 9.73 -2.40
N GLU A 79 -10.58 9.70 -3.43
CA GLU A 79 -9.25 9.08 -3.37
C GLU A 79 -8.34 9.85 -2.39
N ARG A 80 -8.35 11.18 -2.44
CA ARG A 80 -7.61 12.02 -1.50
C ARG A 80 -8.06 11.79 -0.06
N LEU A 81 -9.38 11.68 0.17
CA LEU A 81 -9.90 11.41 1.50
C LEU A 81 -9.46 10.04 2.02
N GLN A 82 -9.41 9.03 1.15
CA GLN A 82 -8.92 7.70 1.50
C GLN A 82 -7.42 7.73 1.87
N LEU A 83 -6.59 8.34 1.02
CA LEU A 83 -5.16 8.48 1.26
C LEU A 83 -4.90 9.21 2.59
N LYS A 84 -5.59 10.33 2.82
CA LYS A 84 -5.51 11.08 4.07
C LYS A 84 -5.95 10.26 5.29
N SER A 85 -7.00 9.46 5.16
CA SER A 85 -7.45 8.56 6.22
C SER A 85 -6.36 7.59 6.62
N ASN A 86 -5.65 7.02 5.65
CA ASN A 86 -4.54 6.12 5.90
C ASN A 86 -3.35 6.85 6.57
N VAL A 87 -2.98 8.04 6.07
CA VAL A 87 -1.92 8.86 6.69
C VAL A 87 -2.23 9.18 8.15
N ILE A 88 -3.48 9.55 8.44
CA ILE A 88 -3.93 9.84 9.81
C ILE A 88 -3.85 8.59 10.68
N ALA A 89 -4.28 7.43 10.18
CA ALA A 89 -4.21 6.18 10.91
C ALA A 89 -2.76 5.77 11.23
N SER A 90 -1.81 6.02 10.32
CA SER A 90 -0.41 5.61 10.48
C SER A 90 0.42 6.60 11.29
N HIS A 91 0.31 7.91 11.02
CA HIS A 91 1.22 8.93 11.58
C HIS A 91 0.56 9.83 12.63
N PHE A 92 -0.77 9.95 12.62
CA PHE A 92 -1.50 10.87 13.49
C PHE A 92 -2.51 10.15 14.39
N SER A 93 -2.34 8.84 14.60
CA SER A 93 -3.23 8.03 15.45
C SER A 93 -3.30 8.54 16.88
N HIS A 94 -2.23 9.13 17.39
CA HIS A 94 -2.17 9.76 18.71
C HIS A 94 -3.12 10.95 18.87
N MET A 95 -3.52 11.60 17.77
CA MET A 95 -4.51 12.67 17.77
C MET A 95 -5.95 12.14 17.84
N LEU A 96 -6.13 10.85 17.58
CA LEU A 96 -7.41 10.18 17.60
C LEU A 96 -7.63 9.60 18.99
N ASN A 97 -8.77 9.90 19.59
CA ASN A 97 -9.23 9.20 20.81
C ASN A 97 -9.76 7.81 20.44
N LEU A 98 -8.90 6.96 19.87
CA LEU A 98 -9.28 5.61 19.44
C LEU A 98 -9.68 4.77 20.65
N PRO A 99 -10.72 3.91 20.51
CA PRO A 99 -11.01 2.94 21.54
C PRO A 99 -9.82 1.98 21.71
N PRO A 100 -9.57 1.49 22.94
CA PRO A 100 -8.50 0.53 23.18
C PRO A 100 -8.73 -0.72 22.32
N MET A 101 -7.64 -1.25 21.76
CA MET A 101 -7.69 -2.47 20.97
C MET A 101 -8.24 -3.62 21.84
N PRO A 102 -9.15 -4.46 21.31
CA PRO A 102 -9.62 -5.64 22.02
C PRO A 102 -8.45 -6.57 22.36
N LYS A 103 -8.60 -7.34 23.44
CA LYS A 103 -7.64 -8.41 23.76
C LYS A 103 -7.73 -9.51 22.71
N ILE A 104 -6.65 -10.29 22.57
CA ILE A 104 -6.57 -11.39 21.60
C ILE A 104 -7.69 -12.40 21.81
N GLU A 105 -8.13 -12.61 23.05
CA GLU A 105 -9.19 -13.55 23.42
C GLU A 105 -10.62 -13.00 23.25
N ALA A 106 -10.77 -11.75 22.79
CA ALA A 106 -12.08 -11.16 22.55
C ALA A 106 -12.80 -11.86 21.39
N ASP A 107 -14.14 -11.89 21.45
CA ASP A 107 -14.94 -12.44 20.38
C ASP A 107 -14.88 -11.61 19.09
N GLY A 108 -15.32 -12.20 17.98
CA GLY A 108 -15.30 -11.54 16.68
C GLY A 108 -16.13 -10.25 16.63
N ASP A 109 -17.22 -10.17 17.40
CA ASP A 109 -18.10 -9.00 17.41
C ASP A 109 -17.42 -7.79 18.07
N ALA A 110 -16.64 -8.00 19.13
CA ALA A 110 -15.82 -6.96 19.74
C ALA A 110 -14.78 -6.40 18.76
N TRP A 111 -14.14 -7.28 17.97
CA TRP A 111 -13.19 -6.88 16.93
C TRP A 111 -13.86 -6.10 15.79
N ILE A 112 -15.04 -6.54 15.35
CA ILE A 112 -15.83 -5.83 14.32
C ILE A 112 -16.24 -4.45 14.83
N LEU A 113 -16.79 -4.35 16.04
CA LEU A 113 -17.21 -3.08 16.63
C LEU A 113 -16.05 -2.10 16.79
N TRP A 114 -14.90 -2.60 17.26
CA TRP A 114 -13.68 -1.78 17.38
C TRP A 114 -13.24 -1.28 16.01
N ALA A 115 -13.13 -2.16 15.00
CA ALA A 115 -12.69 -1.78 13.66
C ALA A 115 -13.63 -0.75 13.01
N GLU A 116 -14.96 -0.95 13.14
CA GLU A 116 -15.94 0.02 12.63
C GLU A 116 -15.86 1.37 13.34
N THR A 117 -15.67 1.37 14.67
CA THR A 117 -15.58 2.59 15.46
C THR A 117 -14.31 3.37 15.11
N SER A 118 -13.17 2.68 15.07
CA SER A 118 -11.87 3.24 14.69
C SER A 118 -11.93 3.82 13.27
N ARG A 119 -12.47 3.06 12.30
CA ARG A 119 -12.65 3.53 10.92
C ARG A 119 -13.48 4.81 10.85
N LYS A 120 -14.61 4.88 11.55
CA LYS A 120 -15.47 6.08 11.57
C LYS A 120 -14.75 7.29 12.16
N LEU A 121 -13.95 7.10 13.21
CA LEU A 121 -13.17 8.18 13.83
C LEU A 121 -12.07 8.69 12.88
N ILE A 122 -11.34 7.79 12.22
CA ILE A 122 -10.33 8.11 11.22
C ILE A 122 -10.95 8.88 10.04
N GLU A 123 -12.01 8.34 9.43
CA GLU A 123 -12.70 8.97 8.30
C GLU A 123 -13.29 10.34 8.68
N ARG A 124 -13.71 10.51 9.95
CA ARG A 124 -14.18 11.80 10.45
C ARG A 124 -13.01 12.78 10.57
N ALA A 125 -11.90 12.37 11.19
CA ALA A 125 -10.71 13.21 11.31
C ALA A 125 -10.17 13.63 9.93
N ALA A 126 -10.14 12.72 8.96
CA ALA A 126 -9.71 13.03 7.59
C ALA A 126 -10.59 14.09 6.90
N ARG A 127 -11.89 14.11 7.19
CA ARG A 127 -12.82 15.14 6.70
C ARG A 127 -12.72 16.46 7.44
N ASP A 128 -12.62 16.41 8.76
CA ASP A 128 -12.82 17.56 9.63
C ASP A 128 -11.51 18.36 9.87
N ILE A 129 -10.35 17.71 9.87
CA ILE A 129 -9.05 18.36 10.12
C ILE A 129 -8.48 18.87 8.79
N PRO A 130 -8.14 20.16 8.62
CA PRO A 130 -7.52 20.68 7.40
C PRO A 130 -6.12 20.11 7.14
N ASP A 131 -5.71 20.06 5.87
CA ASP A 131 -4.40 19.52 5.48
C ASP A 131 -3.25 20.38 6.03
N GLU A 132 -3.42 21.71 6.07
CA GLU A 132 -2.45 22.67 6.55
C GLU A 132 -2.16 22.51 8.05
N GLN A 133 -3.16 22.07 8.83
CA GLN A 133 -2.99 21.81 10.26
C GLN A 133 -2.06 20.62 10.50
N LEU A 134 -2.04 19.66 9.59
CA LEU A 134 -1.21 18.46 9.65
C LEU A 134 0.05 18.56 8.77
N GLY A 135 0.19 19.65 8.00
CA GLY A 135 1.29 19.85 7.06
C GLY A 135 1.28 18.87 5.87
N LEU A 136 0.11 18.34 5.49
CA LEU A 136 0.02 17.29 4.47
C LEU A 136 0.08 17.88 3.06
N ARG A 137 0.82 17.21 2.17
CA ARG A 137 0.95 17.52 0.75
C ARG A 137 0.79 16.24 -0.04
N PHE A 138 -0.27 16.17 -0.84
CA PHE A 138 -0.59 14.97 -1.60
C PHE A 138 -0.12 15.10 -3.04
N ALA A 139 0.46 14.03 -3.57
CA ALA A 139 0.76 13.85 -4.97
C ALA A 139 0.28 12.47 -5.42
N SER A 140 0.05 12.33 -6.72
CA SER A 140 -0.18 11.03 -7.34
C SER A 140 0.43 11.04 -8.73
N VAL A 141 0.97 9.90 -9.12
CA VAL A 141 1.55 9.70 -10.44
C VAL A 141 1.11 8.37 -11.03
N MET A 142 1.11 8.35 -12.34
CA MET A 142 0.73 7.26 -13.19
C MET A 142 1.96 6.79 -13.95
N LEU A 143 2.36 5.53 -13.82
CA LEU A 143 3.43 4.97 -14.64
C LEU A 143 2.79 4.50 -15.96
N PRO A 144 3.18 5.02 -17.13
CA PRO A 144 2.70 4.51 -18.41
C PRO A 144 3.31 3.13 -18.71
N TYR A 145 2.77 2.42 -19.71
CA TYR A 145 3.45 1.26 -20.29
C TYR A 145 4.44 1.73 -21.36
N ASN A 146 5.73 1.72 -21.03
CA ASN A 146 6.85 2.04 -21.94
C ASN A 146 8.03 1.07 -21.73
N GLU A 147 9.16 1.35 -22.39
CA GLU A 147 10.38 0.54 -22.31
C GLU A 147 11.00 0.47 -20.92
N HIS A 148 10.77 1.47 -20.06
CA HIS A 148 11.28 1.52 -18.69
C HIS A 148 10.41 0.75 -17.69
N THR A 149 9.13 0.56 -18.01
CA THR A 149 8.15 -0.03 -17.08
C THR A 149 7.64 -1.40 -17.51
N VAL A 150 7.94 -1.84 -18.74
CA VAL A 150 7.38 -3.06 -19.35
C VAL A 150 7.54 -4.28 -18.43
N ASP A 151 8.72 -4.47 -17.86
CA ASP A 151 9.02 -5.60 -16.97
C ASP A 151 8.11 -5.61 -15.74
N TYR A 152 7.77 -4.44 -15.20
CA TYR A 152 6.88 -4.34 -14.05
C TYR A 152 5.43 -4.68 -14.40
N TYR A 153 4.98 -4.31 -15.60
CA TYR A 153 3.67 -4.70 -16.09
C TYR A 153 3.59 -6.20 -16.38
N GLU A 154 4.61 -6.77 -17.01
CA GLU A 154 4.69 -8.20 -17.27
C GLU A 154 4.74 -9.02 -15.97
N ALA A 155 5.57 -8.60 -15.00
CA ALA A 155 5.62 -9.19 -13.67
C ALA A 155 4.23 -9.15 -13.00
N ARG A 156 3.53 -8.01 -13.08
CA ARG A 156 2.19 -7.88 -12.51
C ARG A 156 1.18 -8.83 -13.17
N MET A 157 1.28 -9.04 -14.48
CA MET A 157 0.41 -9.97 -15.19
C MET A 157 0.69 -11.42 -14.76
N LEU A 158 1.96 -11.81 -14.65
CA LEU A 158 2.34 -13.15 -14.18
C LEU A 158 1.89 -13.41 -12.73
N GLU A 159 2.07 -12.44 -11.83
CA GLU A 159 1.56 -12.51 -10.46
C GLU A 159 0.04 -12.73 -10.42
N ARG A 160 -0.71 -12.12 -11.34
CA ARG A 160 -2.17 -12.32 -11.44
C ARG A 160 -2.53 -13.70 -11.91
N GLU A 161 -1.83 -14.22 -12.93
CA GLU A 161 -2.05 -15.58 -13.42
C GLU A 161 -1.87 -16.59 -12.30
N ASN A 162 -0.84 -16.44 -11.48
CA ASN A 162 -0.59 -17.31 -10.31
C ASN A 162 -1.68 -17.21 -9.23
N LEU A 163 -2.40 -16.09 -9.17
CA LEU A 163 -3.47 -15.85 -8.18
C LEU A 163 -4.87 -16.13 -8.75
N ILE A 164 -4.99 -16.40 -10.05
CA ILE A 164 -6.29 -16.44 -10.74
C ILE A 164 -7.19 -17.53 -10.19
N GLU A 165 -6.64 -18.71 -9.88
CA GLU A 165 -7.39 -19.85 -9.35
C GLU A 165 -7.91 -19.56 -7.92
N THR A 166 -7.08 -18.89 -7.11
CA THR A 166 -7.45 -18.50 -5.74
C THR A 166 -8.55 -17.44 -5.77
N TYR A 167 -8.44 -16.48 -6.68
CA TYR A 167 -9.39 -15.39 -6.83
C TYR A 167 -10.71 -15.83 -7.46
N GLU A 168 -10.67 -16.72 -8.46
CA GLU A 168 -11.86 -17.35 -9.05
C GLU A 168 -12.65 -18.12 -7.99
N SER A 169 -11.97 -18.92 -7.18
CA SER A 169 -12.58 -19.65 -6.06
C SER A 169 -13.28 -18.71 -5.06
N TYR A 170 -12.64 -17.59 -4.71
CA TYR A 170 -13.23 -16.56 -3.85
C TYR A 170 -14.47 -15.93 -4.49
N CYS A 171 -14.40 -15.52 -5.76
CA CYS A 171 -15.50 -14.86 -6.45
C CYS A 171 -16.72 -15.78 -6.57
N LEU A 172 -16.50 -17.05 -6.92
CA LEU A 172 -17.53 -18.08 -6.94
C LEU A 172 -18.19 -18.25 -5.57
N LYS A 173 -17.40 -18.30 -4.50
CA LYS A 173 -17.91 -18.42 -3.12
C LYS A 173 -18.79 -17.23 -2.70
N ASN A 174 -18.48 -16.03 -3.17
CA ASN A 174 -19.16 -14.80 -2.76
C ASN A 174 -20.19 -14.27 -3.78
N GLY A 175 -20.40 -14.99 -4.88
CA GLY A 175 -21.33 -14.58 -5.95
C GLY A 175 -20.91 -13.31 -6.69
N VAL A 176 -19.60 -13.09 -6.82
CA VAL A 176 -18.99 -11.96 -7.54
C VAL A 176 -18.67 -12.40 -8.97
N ASP A 177 -18.96 -11.54 -9.96
CA ASP A 177 -18.59 -11.79 -11.36
C ASP A 177 -17.09 -11.54 -11.56
N TYR A 178 -16.31 -12.61 -11.48
CA TYR A 178 -14.85 -12.55 -11.57
C TYR A 178 -14.33 -11.98 -12.91
N LYS A 179 -15.10 -12.10 -14.01
CA LYS A 179 -14.69 -11.62 -15.33
C LYS A 179 -14.77 -10.10 -15.44
N ALA A 180 -15.75 -9.49 -14.77
CA ALA A 180 -15.88 -8.03 -14.73
C ALA A 180 -14.74 -7.38 -13.91
N GLU A 181 -14.30 -8.04 -12.83
CA GLU A 181 -13.17 -7.53 -12.03
C GLU A 181 -11.82 -7.74 -12.75
N LEU A 182 -11.61 -8.86 -13.44
CA LEU A 182 -10.38 -9.08 -14.24
C LEU A 182 -10.15 -8.03 -15.33
N LEU A 183 -11.21 -7.44 -15.90
CA LEU A 183 -11.15 -6.43 -16.97
C LEU A 183 -10.87 -5.01 -16.47
N ASP A 184 -11.33 -4.64 -15.26
CA ASP A 184 -11.21 -3.28 -14.73
C ASP A 184 -9.80 -2.99 -14.16
N TYR A 185 -9.07 -4.03 -13.77
CA TYR A 185 -7.73 -3.93 -13.21
C TYR A 185 -6.59 -3.94 -14.26
N ALA A 186 -6.89 -4.02 -15.56
CA ALA A 186 -5.88 -4.15 -16.60
C ALA A 186 -5.07 -2.87 -16.91
N ALA A 187 -5.43 -1.70 -16.40
CA ALA A 187 -5.04 -0.50 -17.14
C ALA A 187 -3.63 0.05 -16.83
N VAL A 188 -3.30 0.33 -15.56
CA VAL A 188 -2.19 1.24 -15.27
C VAL A 188 -1.69 1.09 -13.82
N ILE A 189 -0.37 1.27 -13.61
CA ILE A 189 0.28 1.34 -12.29
C ILE A 189 0.20 2.78 -11.76
N TRP A 190 -0.21 2.96 -10.51
CA TRP A 190 -0.27 4.28 -9.86
C TRP A 190 0.46 4.27 -8.53
N LEU A 191 1.07 5.41 -8.19
CA LEU A 191 1.51 5.73 -6.84
C LEU A 191 0.68 6.91 -6.33
N ASP A 192 0.06 6.72 -5.17
CA ASP A 192 -0.53 7.81 -4.39
C ASP A 192 0.35 8.05 -3.15
N ILE A 193 0.77 9.29 -2.91
CA ILE A 193 1.75 9.62 -1.86
C ILE A 193 1.37 10.88 -1.09
N GLU A 194 1.65 10.86 0.22
CA GLU A 194 1.72 12.06 1.05
C GLU A 194 3.19 12.43 1.25
N CYS A 195 3.61 13.56 0.70
CA CYS A 195 5.01 13.92 0.54
C CYS A 195 5.72 14.28 1.85
N SER A 196 4.98 14.73 2.86
CA SER A 196 5.57 15.18 4.13
C SER A 196 5.92 14.00 5.06
N THR A 197 5.09 12.96 5.12
CA THR A 197 5.37 11.74 5.91
C THR A 197 6.03 10.64 5.09
N GLY A 198 5.97 10.71 3.76
CA GLY A 198 6.43 9.65 2.86
C GLY A 198 5.49 8.45 2.81
N TYR A 199 4.25 8.58 3.32
CA TYR A 199 3.27 7.51 3.24
C TYR A 199 2.86 7.30 1.78
N MET A 200 2.92 6.05 1.33
CA MET A 200 2.69 5.66 -0.06
C MET A 200 1.66 4.54 -0.15
N THR A 201 0.89 4.53 -1.23
CA THR A 201 0.04 3.40 -1.62
C THR A 201 0.17 3.17 -3.11
N TRP A 202 0.48 1.93 -3.47
CA TRP A 202 0.56 1.51 -4.86
C TRP A 202 -0.75 0.88 -5.32
N ARG A 203 -1.22 1.28 -6.51
CA ARG A 203 -2.32 0.61 -7.20
C ARG A 203 -1.75 -0.12 -8.40
N ASN A 204 -2.00 -1.43 -8.47
CA ASN A 204 -1.53 -2.31 -9.55
C ASN A 204 -0.01 -2.45 -9.74
N ALA A 205 0.84 -1.95 -8.83
CA ALA A 205 2.27 -2.24 -8.90
C ALA A 205 2.55 -3.74 -8.73
N SER A 206 3.54 -4.25 -9.46
CA SER A 206 4.12 -5.57 -9.19
C SER A 206 4.94 -5.55 -7.91
N GLU A 207 5.15 -6.73 -7.33
CA GLU A 207 6.03 -6.89 -6.17
C GLU A 207 7.46 -6.44 -6.51
N THR A 208 7.92 -6.71 -7.74
CA THR A 208 9.23 -6.28 -8.24
C THR A 208 9.39 -4.76 -8.21
N LEU A 209 8.40 -4.00 -8.69
CA LEU A 209 8.45 -2.53 -8.66
C LEU A 209 8.54 -2.01 -7.23
N VAL A 210 7.71 -2.55 -6.33
CA VAL A 210 7.71 -2.13 -4.93
C VAL A 210 9.07 -2.42 -4.27
N GLN A 211 9.66 -3.58 -4.53
CA GLN A 211 10.98 -3.95 -4.03
C GLN A 211 12.08 -3.02 -4.57
N ASP A 212 12.07 -2.73 -5.87
CA ASP A 212 13.04 -1.81 -6.48
C ASP A 212 12.94 -0.40 -5.88
N MET A 213 11.72 0.08 -5.64
CA MET A 213 11.50 1.37 -4.98
C MET A 213 12.00 1.40 -3.53
N VAL A 214 11.87 0.30 -2.79
CA VAL A 214 12.44 0.17 -1.44
C VAL A 214 13.96 0.15 -1.49
N LEU A 215 14.55 -0.59 -2.44
CA LEU A 215 16.00 -0.65 -2.62
C LEU A 215 16.58 0.70 -3.03
N TRP A 216 15.91 1.43 -3.91
CA TRP A 216 16.31 2.77 -4.33
C TRP A 216 16.31 3.77 -3.16
N GLN A 217 15.31 3.70 -2.26
CA GLN A 217 15.23 4.57 -1.08
C GLN A 217 16.33 4.32 -0.04
N LYS A 218 16.97 3.15 -0.07
CA LYS A 218 18.08 2.77 0.82
C LYS A 218 17.71 2.81 2.30
N LEU A 219 18.69 2.51 3.15
CA LEU A 219 18.56 2.55 4.61
C LEU A 219 19.18 3.82 5.17
N THR A 220 18.58 4.36 6.22
CA THR A 220 19.21 5.35 7.08
C THR A 220 19.85 4.68 8.30
N GLN A 221 20.63 5.43 9.09
CA GLN A 221 21.18 4.91 10.35
C GLN A 221 20.08 4.64 11.39
N GLU A 222 19.01 5.42 11.37
CA GLU A 222 17.84 5.22 12.24
C GLU A 222 17.16 3.89 11.94
N ASP A 223 16.97 3.55 10.66
CA ASP A 223 16.39 2.27 10.24
C ASP A 223 17.14 1.07 10.80
N LEU A 224 18.48 1.14 10.79
CA LEU A 224 19.34 0.09 11.32
C LEU A 224 19.26 -0.02 12.84
N GLN A 225 19.21 1.12 13.53
CA GLN A 225 19.18 1.17 15.00
C GLN A 225 17.83 0.72 15.56
N GLU A 226 16.75 1.20 14.97
CA GLU A 226 15.39 0.92 15.41
C GLU A 226 14.86 -0.41 14.88
N LYS A 227 15.44 -0.91 13.77
CA LYS A 227 14.92 -2.07 13.02
C LYS A 227 13.44 -1.88 12.73
N ASN A 228 13.09 -0.73 12.19
CA ASN A 228 11.71 -0.39 11.86
C ASN A 228 11.21 -1.18 10.63
N GLU A 229 9.98 -0.92 10.22
CA GLU A 229 9.34 -1.65 9.12
C GLU A 229 10.11 -1.51 7.80
N HIS A 230 10.67 -0.33 7.51
CA HIS A 230 11.47 -0.07 6.31
C HIS A 230 12.75 -0.92 6.28
N PHE A 231 13.42 -1.06 7.42
CA PHE A 231 14.59 -1.93 7.53
C PHE A 231 14.29 -3.37 7.11
N TYR A 232 13.18 -3.93 7.60
CA TYR A 232 12.78 -5.29 7.22
C TYR A 232 12.32 -5.40 5.77
N ALA A 233 11.61 -4.39 5.25
CA ALA A 233 11.23 -4.33 3.85
C ALA A 233 12.46 -4.33 2.93
N TYR A 234 13.50 -3.56 3.29
CA TYR A 234 14.76 -3.49 2.54
C TYR A 234 15.49 -4.82 2.51
N LEU A 235 15.65 -5.46 3.67
CA LEU A 235 16.29 -6.78 3.74
C LEU A 235 15.56 -7.81 2.89
N ARG A 236 14.22 -7.76 2.89
CA ARG A 236 13.42 -8.65 2.04
C ARG A 236 13.60 -8.38 0.56
N ALA A 237 13.55 -7.12 0.14
CA ALA A 237 13.79 -6.75 -1.24
C ALA A 237 15.19 -7.20 -1.70
N LYS A 238 16.21 -7.03 -0.85
CA LYS A 238 17.58 -7.44 -1.14
C LYS A 238 17.73 -8.97 -1.20
N ALA A 239 17.13 -9.70 -0.27
CA ALA A 239 17.13 -11.17 -0.28
C ALA A 239 16.46 -11.73 -1.55
N ASN A 240 15.29 -11.19 -1.92
CA ASN A 240 14.58 -11.61 -3.12
C ASN A 240 15.39 -11.36 -4.39
N ARG A 241 16.07 -10.22 -4.48
CA ARG A 241 16.96 -9.89 -5.61
C ARG A 241 18.14 -10.87 -5.73
N LEU A 242 18.69 -11.33 -4.61
CA LEU A 242 19.76 -12.33 -4.59
C LEU A 242 19.27 -13.74 -4.95
N ALA A 243 18.03 -14.08 -4.63
CA ALA A 243 17.44 -15.38 -4.98
C ALA A 243 17.04 -15.48 -6.47
N GLY A 244 16.77 -14.33 -7.11
CA GLY A 244 16.43 -14.24 -8.53
C GLY A 244 17.61 -14.03 -9.49
N SER A 245 18.82 -13.76 -8.97
CA SER A 245 20.07 -13.57 -9.74
C SER A 245 20.86 -14.85 -9.90
#